data_AF-A0A919DNQ0-F1
#
_entry.id   AF-A0A919DNQ0-F1
#
_cell.length_a   1.000
_cell.length_b   1.000
_cell.length_c   1.000
_cell.angle_alpha   90.00
_cell.angle_beta   90.00
_cell.angle_gamma   90.00
#
_symmetry.space_group_name_H-M   'P 1'
#
loop_
_entity.id
_entity.type
_entity.pdbx_description
1 polymer ?
#
loop_
_entity_poly.entity_id
_entity_poly.type
_entity_poly.pdbx_seq_one_letter_code
_entity_poly.pdbx_strand_id
1 'polypeptide(L)'
;MAEGDWQDTPAAGRVRVLSPRGTVHGAGILVAPGTVLSCAHVVADALGARPGPAPPADPVLLDAAGFPDAPRGTATVVAGGWFPGPLDGAPGGDLAVLTTDWQPPEAVRPARLGRCEAPPGREVRMYGYPGRAPDGLWATARLAGSGGPHPHWVQLDGAGATAAWIAPGFSGAGVWDPAARRVVGMVTAALNDRHTRAAWMLPLQEAARAWPDLAPALNGHGPPPARPAPEPPLPDDRAQFALADALLGIRPVEEDGGAALRQLLPAPLRHGIRSHPRPRLQLFHLVQACVDHRDGRRALVDAVRLLDDGSRPVRAALALLDELWPAVPGGDAR
;
A
#
# COMPACT_ATOMS: atom_id res chain seq x y z
N MET A 1 -18.70 -6.52 1.33
CA MET A 1 -17.29 -6.95 1.37
C MET A 1 -16.48 -5.72 1.00
N ALA A 2 -15.79 -5.14 1.99
CA ALA A 2 -15.10 -3.86 1.85
C ALA A 2 -13.90 -4.00 0.90
N GLU A 3 -13.95 -3.32 -0.23
CA GLU A 3 -12.77 -3.05 -1.04
C GLU A 3 -11.97 -1.96 -0.31
N GLY A 4 -10.86 -2.37 0.29
CA GLY A 4 -9.95 -1.47 0.99
C GLY A 4 -9.38 -0.41 0.06
N ASP A 5 -9.21 0.77 0.66
CA ASP A 5 -8.48 1.93 0.19
C ASP A 5 -7.12 1.59 -0.47
N TRP A 6 -7.11 1.50 -1.81
CA TRP A 6 -5.91 1.28 -2.62
C TRP A 6 -5.34 2.57 -3.24
N GLN A 7 -5.77 3.76 -2.79
CA GLN A 7 -5.25 5.02 -3.32
C GLN A 7 -4.17 5.67 -2.45
N ASP A 8 -3.84 5.07 -1.30
CA ASP A 8 -2.71 5.51 -0.47
C ASP A 8 -1.52 4.53 -0.47
N THR A 9 -1.46 3.61 -1.45
CA THR A 9 -0.89 2.30 -1.15
C THR A 9 0.65 2.24 -1.06
N PRO A 10 1.15 1.64 0.03
CA PRO A 10 2.46 1.00 0.22
C PRO A 10 2.93 -0.03 -0.86
N ALA A 11 2.47 0.10 -2.10
CA ALA A 11 2.74 -0.80 -3.20
C ALA A 11 4.02 -0.52 -3.98
N ALA A 12 4.47 0.74 -3.94
CA ALA A 12 5.61 1.20 -4.72
C ALA A 12 6.88 0.44 -4.32
N GLY A 13 7.46 -0.20 -5.32
CA GLY A 13 8.76 -0.83 -5.30
C GLY A 13 8.80 -2.22 -4.66
N ARG A 14 7.68 -2.83 -4.31
CA ARG A 14 7.70 -4.18 -3.73
C ARG A 14 8.02 -5.22 -4.80
N VAL A 15 9.06 -6.00 -4.55
CA VAL A 15 9.42 -7.16 -5.38
C VAL A 15 9.68 -8.37 -4.48
N ARG A 16 9.52 -9.58 -5.02
CA ARG A 16 9.96 -10.81 -4.36
C ARG A 16 11.32 -11.22 -4.92
N VAL A 17 12.16 -11.75 -4.04
CA VAL A 17 13.42 -12.39 -4.41
C VAL A 17 13.23 -13.89 -4.34
N LEU A 18 13.48 -14.56 -5.45
CA LEU A 18 13.27 -16.00 -5.60
C LEU A 18 14.55 -16.71 -6.01
N SER A 19 14.64 -17.98 -5.62
CA SER A 19 15.66 -18.89 -6.14
C SER A 19 15.46 -19.14 -7.65
N PRO A 20 16.47 -19.67 -8.36
CA PRO A 20 16.32 -20.13 -9.74
C PRO A 20 15.21 -21.17 -9.94
N ARG A 21 14.78 -21.84 -8.87
CA ARG A 21 13.65 -22.80 -8.87
C ARG A 21 12.29 -22.12 -8.67
N GLY A 22 12.25 -20.80 -8.49
CA GLY A 22 11.04 -20.03 -8.27
C GLY A 22 10.48 -20.09 -6.84
N THR A 23 11.29 -20.50 -5.87
CA THR A 23 10.92 -20.46 -4.44
C THR A 23 11.17 -19.06 -3.91
N VAL A 24 10.22 -18.46 -3.18
CA VAL A 24 10.40 -17.13 -2.56
C VAL A 24 11.28 -17.25 -1.32
N HIS A 25 12.35 -16.46 -1.25
CA HIS A 25 13.26 -16.40 -0.10
C HIS A 25 13.11 -15.10 0.70
N GLY A 26 12.66 -14.04 0.06
CA GLY A 26 12.46 -12.76 0.73
C GLY A 26 11.87 -11.71 -0.18
N ALA A 27 12.00 -10.46 0.25
CA ALA A 27 11.51 -9.29 -0.45
C ALA A 27 12.68 -8.47 -1.01
N GLY A 28 12.34 -7.50 -1.86
CA GLY A 28 13.22 -6.44 -2.27
C GLY A 28 12.46 -5.13 -2.48
N ILE A 29 13.23 -4.07 -2.70
CA ILE A 29 12.76 -2.70 -2.91
C ILE A 29 13.31 -2.22 -4.25
N LEU A 30 12.48 -2.12 -5.28
CA LEU A 30 12.82 -1.40 -6.50
C LEU A 30 12.96 0.09 -6.18
N VAL A 31 14.18 0.60 -6.25
CA VAL A 31 14.53 1.99 -5.85
C VAL A 31 14.73 2.92 -7.05
N ALA A 32 15.04 2.34 -8.20
CA ALA A 32 15.11 2.99 -9.50
C ALA A 32 14.82 1.93 -10.58
N PRO A 33 14.51 2.32 -11.83
CA PRO A 33 14.47 1.37 -12.94
C PRO A 33 15.75 0.52 -12.97
N GLY A 34 15.59 -0.80 -12.96
CA GLY A 34 16.71 -1.76 -12.98
C GLY A 34 17.56 -1.83 -11.72
N THR A 35 17.17 -1.17 -10.61
CA THR A 35 17.91 -1.22 -9.33
C THR A 35 17.01 -1.65 -8.18
N VAL A 36 17.38 -2.74 -7.52
CA VAL A 36 16.63 -3.34 -6.40
C VAL A 36 17.53 -3.47 -5.18
N LEU A 37 17.04 -3.07 -4.00
CA LEU A 37 17.69 -3.39 -2.72
C LEU A 37 17.10 -4.67 -2.14
N SER A 38 17.94 -5.50 -1.54
CA SER A 38 17.52 -6.64 -0.72
C SER A 38 18.55 -6.90 0.38
N CYS A 39 18.30 -7.91 1.20
CA CYS A 39 19.28 -8.41 2.15
C CYS A 39 20.33 -9.28 1.46
N ALA A 40 21.58 -9.20 1.93
CA ALA A 40 22.65 -10.05 1.42
C ALA A 40 22.36 -11.54 1.74
N HIS A 41 21.89 -11.84 2.95
CA HIS A 41 21.56 -13.23 3.30
C HIS A 41 20.41 -13.80 2.45
N VAL A 42 19.40 -12.99 2.09
CA VAL A 42 18.29 -13.43 1.21
C VAL A 42 18.82 -13.87 -0.16
N VAL A 43 19.76 -13.11 -0.73
CA VAL A 43 20.38 -13.44 -2.02
C VAL A 43 21.24 -14.70 -1.91
N ALA A 44 22.04 -14.83 -0.84
CA ALA A 44 22.84 -16.02 -0.60
C ALA A 44 21.96 -17.28 -0.43
N ASP A 45 20.93 -17.20 0.40
CA ASP A 45 19.98 -18.29 0.67
C ASP A 45 19.23 -18.71 -0.59
N ALA A 46 18.79 -17.76 -1.41
CA ALA A 46 18.10 -18.02 -2.68
C ALA A 46 18.96 -18.80 -3.67
N LEU A 47 20.28 -18.68 -3.57
CA LEU A 47 21.24 -19.35 -4.43
C LEU A 47 21.87 -20.59 -3.77
N GLY A 48 21.48 -20.90 -2.54
CA GLY A 48 22.08 -21.98 -1.75
C GLY A 48 23.56 -21.76 -1.46
N ALA A 49 24.02 -20.50 -1.50
CA ALA A 49 25.38 -20.10 -1.21
C ALA A 49 25.56 -19.90 0.31
N ARG A 50 26.78 -20.10 0.80
CA ARG A 50 27.12 -19.65 2.15
C ARG A 50 27.37 -18.14 2.13
N PRO A 51 26.81 -17.38 3.07
CA PRO A 51 27.17 -15.98 3.24
C PRO A 51 28.68 -15.82 3.39
N GLY A 52 29.25 -14.86 2.66
CA GLY A 52 30.69 -14.65 2.61
C GLY A 52 31.05 -13.28 2.06
N PRO A 53 32.34 -12.93 2.05
CA PRO A 53 32.79 -11.60 1.64
C PRO A 53 32.57 -11.29 0.16
N ALA A 54 32.43 -12.33 -0.68
CA ALA A 54 32.16 -12.19 -2.11
C ALA A 54 30.67 -12.44 -2.39
N PRO A 55 30.04 -11.69 -3.31
CA PRO A 55 28.68 -11.97 -3.75
C PRO A 55 28.62 -13.29 -4.53
N PRO A 56 27.48 -14.01 -4.47
CA PRO A 56 27.20 -15.09 -5.42
C PRO A 56 27.23 -14.60 -6.87
N ALA A 57 27.73 -15.43 -7.79
CA ALA A 57 27.82 -15.10 -9.22
C ALA A 57 26.50 -15.36 -9.98
N ASP A 58 25.73 -16.35 -9.55
CA ASP A 58 24.49 -16.73 -10.20
C ASP A 58 23.38 -15.70 -9.95
N PRO A 59 22.48 -15.48 -10.92
CA PRO A 59 21.38 -14.54 -10.76
C PRO A 59 20.26 -15.11 -9.89
N VAL A 60 19.65 -14.25 -9.08
CA VAL A 60 18.35 -14.52 -8.46
C VAL A 60 17.22 -14.19 -9.44
N LEU A 61 16.03 -14.75 -9.19
CA LEU A 61 14.82 -14.36 -9.89
C LEU A 61 14.09 -13.24 -9.14
N LEU A 62 13.47 -12.33 -9.88
CA LEU A 62 12.60 -11.28 -9.37
C LEU A 62 11.20 -11.42 -9.94
N ASP A 63 10.19 -11.15 -9.13
CA ASP A 63 8.83 -10.92 -9.63
C ASP A 63 8.05 -9.95 -8.75
N ALA A 64 6.81 -9.65 -9.16
CA ALA A 64 5.89 -8.82 -8.41
C ALA A 64 4.69 -9.64 -7.91
N ALA A 65 4.50 -9.67 -6.59
CA ALA A 65 3.32 -10.31 -5.99
C ALA A 65 2.02 -9.65 -6.48
N GLY A 66 1.00 -10.46 -6.74
CA GLY A 66 -0.29 -10.01 -7.29
C GLY A 66 -0.32 -9.90 -8.82
N PHE A 67 0.77 -10.24 -9.52
CA PHE A 67 0.85 -10.27 -10.98
C PHE A 67 1.36 -11.63 -11.47
N PRO A 68 0.57 -12.72 -11.32
CA PRO A 68 1.03 -14.08 -11.64
C PRO A 68 1.37 -14.29 -13.12
N ASP A 69 0.74 -13.53 -14.01
CA ASP A 69 0.97 -13.60 -15.46
C ASP A 69 2.13 -12.70 -15.94
N ALA A 70 2.71 -11.88 -15.05
CA ALA A 70 3.83 -11.04 -15.40
C ALA A 70 5.12 -11.88 -15.52
N PRO A 71 5.98 -11.61 -16.52
CA PRO A 71 7.24 -12.32 -16.65
C PRO A 71 8.13 -12.05 -15.45
N ARG A 72 8.88 -13.08 -15.02
CA ARG A 72 9.92 -12.95 -14.02
C ARG A 72 11.18 -12.34 -14.62
N GLY A 73 11.92 -11.61 -13.80
CA GLY A 73 13.22 -11.04 -14.10
C GLY A 73 14.37 -11.85 -13.55
N THR A 74 15.57 -11.60 -14.05
CA THR A 74 16.83 -12.04 -13.40
C THR A 74 17.55 -10.84 -12.83
N ALA A 75 18.25 -11.00 -11.72
CA ALA A 75 19.03 -9.93 -11.12
C ALA A 75 20.34 -10.44 -10.53
N THR A 76 21.38 -9.61 -10.62
CA THR A 76 22.73 -9.90 -10.09
C THR A 76 23.18 -8.76 -9.19
N VAL A 77 24.14 -9.03 -8.31
CA VAL A 77 24.70 -8.00 -7.42
C VAL A 77 25.58 -7.05 -8.22
N VAL A 78 25.37 -5.74 -8.06
CA VAL A 78 26.23 -4.73 -8.71
C VAL A 78 27.64 -4.75 -8.13
N ALA A 79 28.62 -4.32 -8.91
CA ALA A 79 29.97 -4.13 -8.40
C ALA A 79 29.96 -3.16 -7.20
N GLY A 80 30.56 -3.57 -6.08
CA GLY A 80 30.55 -2.78 -4.84
C GLY A 80 29.20 -2.74 -4.11
N GLY A 81 28.21 -3.51 -4.54
CA GLY A 81 26.86 -3.57 -3.96
C GLY A 81 26.63 -4.71 -2.96
N TRP A 82 27.69 -5.35 -2.46
CA TRP A 82 27.59 -6.51 -1.57
C TRP A 82 28.12 -6.20 -0.17
N PHE A 83 27.24 -6.23 0.83
CA PHE A 83 27.56 -5.93 2.22
C PHE A 83 26.93 -6.99 3.15
N PRO A 84 27.60 -8.14 3.35
CA PRO A 84 27.08 -9.22 4.19
C PRO A 84 26.84 -8.76 5.64
N GLY A 85 25.88 -9.38 6.31
CA GLY A 85 25.39 -8.93 7.61
C GLY A 85 26.22 -9.42 8.82
N PRO A 86 25.93 -8.88 10.02
CA PRO A 86 26.53 -9.34 11.27
C PRO A 86 26.12 -10.77 11.63
N LEU A 87 24.92 -11.17 11.21
CA LEU A 87 24.44 -12.55 11.39
C LEU A 87 25.26 -13.56 10.57
N ASP A 88 25.96 -13.09 9.55
CA ASP A 88 26.86 -13.87 8.70
C ASP A 88 28.32 -13.79 9.16
N GLY A 89 28.58 -13.18 10.33
CA GLY A 89 29.92 -12.96 10.86
C GLY A 89 30.70 -11.82 10.19
N ALA A 90 30.01 -10.96 9.42
CA ALA A 90 30.62 -9.82 8.74
C ALA A 90 30.22 -8.48 9.38
N PRO A 91 31.08 -7.45 9.37
CA PRO A 91 30.76 -6.15 9.99
C PRO A 91 29.77 -5.29 9.18
N GLY A 92 29.23 -5.81 8.07
CA GLY A 92 28.37 -5.06 7.15
C GLY A 92 26.92 -4.94 7.60
N GLY A 93 26.12 -4.24 6.79
CA GLY A 93 24.75 -3.87 7.11
C GLY A 93 23.67 -4.87 6.70
N ASP A 94 24.03 -6.03 6.13
CA ASP A 94 23.12 -6.98 5.46
C ASP A 94 22.37 -6.37 4.26
N LEU A 95 23.16 -5.87 3.30
CA LEU A 95 22.66 -5.17 2.11
C LEU A 95 23.22 -5.81 0.84
N ALA A 96 22.33 -6.08 -0.10
CA ALA A 96 22.64 -6.38 -1.49
C ALA A 96 21.95 -5.37 -2.40
N VAL A 97 22.72 -4.77 -3.31
CA VAL A 97 22.21 -3.92 -4.38
C VAL A 97 22.23 -4.73 -5.66
N LEU A 98 21.05 -4.96 -6.23
CA LEU A 98 20.83 -5.80 -7.39
C LEU A 98 20.58 -4.93 -8.63
N THR A 99 21.18 -5.31 -9.75
CA THR A 99 20.84 -4.79 -11.08
C THR A 99 20.05 -5.81 -11.88
N THR A 100 19.09 -5.32 -12.65
CA THR A 100 18.22 -6.13 -13.49
C THR A 100 17.80 -5.36 -14.74
N ASP A 101 17.62 -6.07 -15.85
CA ASP A 101 16.98 -5.58 -17.08
C ASP A 101 15.46 -5.80 -17.07
N TRP A 102 14.95 -6.45 -16.02
CA TRP A 102 13.54 -6.75 -15.85
C TRP A 102 12.69 -5.49 -15.81
N GLN A 103 11.63 -5.51 -16.61
CA GLN A 103 10.60 -4.49 -16.61
C GLN A 103 9.40 -5.01 -15.81
N PRO A 104 9.21 -4.53 -14.57
CA PRO A 104 8.09 -4.97 -13.77
C PRO A 104 6.76 -4.42 -14.34
N PRO A 105 5.61 -5.00 -13.95
CA PRO A 105 4.30 -4.48 -14.32
C PRO A 105 4.18 -2.98 -14.03
N GLU A 106 3.38 -2.27 -14.83
CA GLU A 106 3.26 -0.81 -14.75
C GLU A 106 2.87 -0.33 -13.32
N ALA A 107 2.04 -1.09 -12.62
CA ALA A 107 1.65 -0.80 -11.24
C ALA A 107 2.82 -0.83 -10.22
N VAL A 108 3.94 -1.46 -10.54
CA VAL A 108 5.12 -1.58 -9.68
C VAL A 108 6.13 -0.49 -10.03
N ARG A 109 5.91 0.70 -9.48
CA ARG A 109 6.82 1.85 -9.63
C ARG A 109 7.97 1.80 -8.62
N PRO A 110 9.14 2.41 -8.89
CA PRO A 110 10.17 2.58 -7.87
C PRO A 110 9.64 3.25 -6.60
N ALA A 111 10.11 2.78 -5.44
CA ALA A 111 9.74 3.29 -4.14
C ALA A 111 10.24 4.73 -3.92
N ARG A 112 9.42 5.56 -3.27
CA ARG A 112 9.87 6.86 -2.76
C ARG A 112 10.68 6.66 -1.49
N LEU A 113 11.94 7.04 -1.53
CA LEU A 113 12.85 6.84 -0.41
C LEU A 113 12.87 8.06 0.51
N GLY A 114 13.16 7.82 1.80
CA GLY A 114 13.31 8.83 2.82
C GLY A 114 14.31 8.41 3.88
N ARG A 115 14.80 9.39 4.64
CA ARG A 115 15.61 9.14 5.84
C ARG A 115 14.71 8.70 6.98
N CYS A 116 15.22 7.82 7.84
CA CYS A 116 14.56 7.50 9.10
C CYS A 116 14.92 8.55 10.15
N GLU A 117 14.15 9.64 10.21
CA GLU A 117 14.31 10.75 11.17
C GLU A 117 13.25 10.72 12.29
N ALA A 118 12.43 9.67 12.32
CA ALA A 118 11.30 9.60 13.23
C ALA A 118 11.69 9.20 14.66
N PRO A 119 11.01 9.75 15.68
CA PRO A 119 11.26 9.39 17.07
C PRO A 119 10.80 7.95 17.38
N PRO A 120 11.28 7.36 18.49
CA PRO A 120 10.71 6.15 19.05
C PRO A 120 9.19 6.21 19.18
N GLY A 121 8.52 5.08 18.95
CA GLY A 121 7.06 4.94 18.96
C GLY A 121 6.37 5.24 17.63
N ARG A 122 7.08 5.79 16.62
CA ARG A 122 6.56 6.00 15.26
C ARG A 122 6.07 4.67 14.66
N GLU A 123 4.84 4.66 14.18
CA GLU A 123 4.27 3.50 13.50
C GLU A 123 4.77 3.40 12.06
N VAL A 124 5.13 2.19 11.66
CA VAL A 124 5.61 1.84 10.32
C VAL A 124 4.94 0.55 9.84
N ARG A 125 4.88 0.37 8.52
CA ARG A 125 4.24 -0.78 7.86
C ARG A 125 5.21 -1.45 6.91
N MET A 126 5.09 -2.76 6.76
CA MET A 126 5.91 -3.54 5.85
C MET A 126 5.11 -4.70 5.27
N TYR A 127 5.46 -5.12 4.06
CA TYR A 127 4.84 -6.23 3.38
C TYR A 127 5.89 -7.28 3.05
N GLY A 128 5.75 -8.46 3.63
CA GLY A 128 6.70 -9.57 3.46
C GLY A 128 6.02 -10.84 3.00
N TYR A 129 6.83 -11.84 2.65
CA TYR A 129 6.40 -13.07 1.99
C TYR A 129 6.81 -14.31 2.82
N PRO A 130 6.27 -14.49 4.03
CA PRO A 130 6.62 -15.64 4.86
C PRO A 130 6.15 -16.93 4.18
N GLY A 131 6.86 -18.04 4.38
CA GLY A 131 6.59 -19.31 3.66
C GLY A 131 5.14 -19.83 3.78
N ARG A 132 4.43 -19.50 4.86
CA ARG A 132 3.00 -19.84 5.05
C ARG A 132 2.01 -18.94 4.29
N ALA A 133 2.48 -17.84 3.71
CA ALA A 133 1.71 -16.86 2.96
C ALA A 133 2.58 -16.26 1.84
N PRO A 134 2.86 -17.02 0.77
CA PRO A 134 3.77 -16.61 -0.31
C PRO A 134 3.23 -15.44 -1.16
N ASP A 135 1.93 -15.18 -1.09
CA ASP A 135 1.29 -13.99 -1.68
C ASP A 135 1.50 -12.72 -0.84
N GLY A 136 1.94 -12.90 0.40
CA GLY A 136 2.41 -11.85 1.29
C GLY A 136 1.43 -11.42 2.38
N LEU A 137 1.97 -10.80 3.43
CA LEU A 137 1.22 -10.31 4.59
C LEU A 137 1.70 -8.91 4.99
N TRP A 138 0.75 -8.08 5.41
CA TRP A 138 1.04 -6.82 6.09
C TRP A 138 1.44 -7.07 7.54
N ALA A 139 2.55 -6.47 7.96
CA ALA A 139 2.90 -6.30 9.36
C ALA A 139 2.97 -4.80 9.70
N THR A 140 2.58 -4.47 10.93
CA THR A 140 2.70 -3.13 11.52
C THR A 140 3.62 -3.21 12.71
N ALA A 141 4.52 -2.25 12.84
CA ALA A 141 5.45 -2.16 13.96
C ALA A 141 5.66 -0.71 14.39
N ARG A 142 6.30 -0.53 15.54
CA ARG A 142 6.79 0.75 16.04
C ARG A 142 8.30 0.77 16.05
N LEU A 143 8.88 1.92 15.72
CA LEU A 143 10.32 2.14 15.89
C LEU A 143 10.65 2.18 17.38
N ALA A 144 11.50 1.29 17.88
CA ALA A 144 11.86 1.26 19.31
C ALA A 144 13.11 2.09 19.59
N GLY A 145 14.15 1.93 18.78
CA GLY A 145 15.42 2.60 18.94
C GLY A 145 16.54 1.90 18.16
N SER A 146 17.70 2.53 18.08
CA SER A 146 18.88 1.95 17.44
C SER A 146 19.53 0.87 18.31
N GLY A 147 20.02 -0.19 17.70
CA GLY A 147 20.74 -1.27 18.37
C GLY A 147 20.42 -2.66 17.81
N GLY A 148 20.85 -3.69 18.54
CA GLY A 148 20.73 -5.09 18.13
C GLY A 148 22.03 -5.63 17.53
N PRO A 149 21.95 -6.56 16.55
CA PRO A 149 23.13 -7.17 15.92
C PRO A 149 24.09 -6.19 15.23
N HIS A 150 23.65 -4.96 14.95
CA HIS A 150 24.44 -3.89 14.36
C HIS A 150 24.07 -2.53 15.00
N PRO A 151 25.04 -1.66 15.33
CA PRO A 151 24.79 -0.43 16.09
C PRO A 151 23.87 0.58 15.38
N HIS A 152 23.84 0.54 14.05
CA HIS A 152 23.02 1.43 13.22
C HIS A 152 21.69 0.85 12.77
N TRP A 153 21.37 -0.39 13.16
CA TRP A 153 20.05 -0.95 12.91
C TRP A 153 19.02 -0.38 13.88
N VAL A 154 17.76 -0.35 13.48
CA VAL A 154 16.65 0.12 14.32
C VAL A 154 15.71 -1.05 14.61
N GLN A 155 15.43 -1.27 15.89
CA GLN A 155 14.50 -2.30 16.33
C GLN A 155 13.05 -1.92 16.00
N LEU A 156 12.31 -2.93 15.55
CA LEU A 156 10.90 -2.88 15.20
C LEU A 156 10.10 -3.72 16.22
N ASP A 157 9.26 -3.05 17.00
CA ASP A 157 8.38 -3.70 17.96
C ASP A 157 7.01 -3.93 17.30
N GLY A 158 6.60 -5.18 17.15
CA GLY A 158 5.33 -5.52 16.50
C GLY A 158 4.13 -4.91 17.22
N ALA A 159 3.20 -4.34 16.46
CA ALA A 159 2.01 -3.69 17.00
C ALA A 159 0.94 -4.72 17.37
N GLY A 160 0.94 -5.17 18.63
CA GLY A 160 -0.18 -5.90 19.26
C GLY A 160 -0.25 -7.41 18.99
N ALA A 161 -1.10 -8.08 19.77
CA ALA A 161 -1.19 -9.56 19.81
C ALA A 161 -1.88 -10.20 18.58
N THR A 162 -2.56 -9.40 17.74
CA THR A 162 -3.39 -9.88 16.61
C THR A 162 -2.83 -9.53 15.23
N ALA A 163 -1.80 -8.69 15.13
CA ALA A 163 -1.16 -8.34 13.86
C ALA A 163 -0.20 -9.46 13.40
N ALA A 164 0.00 -9.60 12.09
CA ALA A 164 1.01 -10.53 11.57
C ALA A 164 2.40 -10.12 12.07
N TRP A 165 3.11 -11.06 12.66
CA TRP A 165 4.46 -10.85 13.20
C TRP A 165 5.52 -10.81 12.08
N ILE A 166 6.54 -9.96 12.24
CA ILE A 166 7.69 -9.89 11.33
C ILE A 166 8.51 -11.18 11.48
N ALA A 167 8.56 -11.98 10.43
CA ALA A 167 9.11 -13.33 10.44
C ALA A 167 10.04 -13.55 9.23
N PRO A 168 10.75 -14.68 9.16
CA PRO A 168 11.46 -15.07 7.93
C PRO A 168 10.55 -14.93 6.70
N GLY A 169 11.07 -14.31 5.64
CA GLY A 169 10.33 -13.89 4.45
C GLY A 169 9.96 -12.39 4.42
N PHE A 170 10.08 -11.66 5.54
CA PHE A 170 10.04 -10.19 5.54
C PHE A 170 11.40 -9.54 5.24
N SER A 171 12.50 -10.27 5.36
CA SER A 171 13.84 -9.77 5.04
C SER A 171 13.88 -9.17 3.62
N GLY A 172 14.48 -7.99 3.50
CA GLY A 172 14.53 -7.19 2.27
C GLY A 172 13.28 -6.34 2.01
N ALA A 173 12.24 -6.41 2.84
CA ALA A 173 11.02 -5.61 2.65
C ALA A 173 11.26 -4.14 3.02
N GLY A 174 10.67 -3.23 2.25
CA GLY A 174 10.66 -1.81 2.57
C GLY A 174 9.84 -1.52 3.82
N VAL A 175 10.45 -0.81 4.77
CA VAL A 175 9.76 -0.24 5.93
C VAL A 175 9.17 1.11 5.51
N TRP A 176 7.85 1.13 5.34
CA TRP A 176 7.07 2.29 4.96
C TRP A 176 6.67 3.11 6.19
N ASP A 177 6.98 4.41 6.17
CA ASP A 177 6.42 5.38 7.10
C ASP A 177 5.17 6.03 6.47
N PRO A 178 3.95 5.74 6.98
CA PRO A 178 2.71 6.30 6.44
C PRO A 178 2.67 7.83 6.47
N ALA A 179 3.23 8.46 7.49
CA ALA A 179 3.16 9.91 7.64
C ALA A 179 4.27 10.64 6.86
N ALA A 180 5.40 10.00 6.58
CA ALA A 180 6.39 10.54 5.64
C ALA A 180 6.06 10.21 4.17
N ARG A 181 5.15 9.24 3.95
CA ARG A 181 4.84 8.64 2.65
C ARG A 181 6.11 8.20 1.89
N ARG A 182 7.03 7.57 2.62
CA ARG A 182 8.33 7.12 2.11
C ARG A 182 8.73 5.79 2.73
N VAL A 183 9.50 5.01 1.99
CA VAL A 183 10.27 3.89 2.54
C VAL A 183 11.48 4.49 3.27
N VAL A 184 11.61 4.21 4.56
CA VAL A 184 12.64 4.80 5.45
C VAL A 184 13.71 3.80 5.88
N GLY A 185 13.47 2.51 5.65
CA GLY A 185 14.40 1.44 5.96
C GLY A 185 14.08 0.15 5.18
N MET A 186 14.91 -0.86 5.39
CA MET A 186 14.74 -2.20 4.85
C MET A 186 14.82 -3.20 6.00
N VAL A 187 13.85 -4.12 6.11
CA VAL A 187 13.90 -5.18 7.13
C VAL A 187 15.11 -6.07 6.87
N THR A 188 15.96 -6.28 7.88
CA THR A 188 17.18 -7.11 7.74
C THR A 188 17.09 -8.40 8.52
N ALA A 189 16.76 -8.31 9.80
CA ALA A 189 16.76 -9.46 10.68
C ALA A 189 15.42 -9.58 11.40
N ALA A 190 14.98 -10.82 11.58
CA ALA A 190 13.93 -11.18 12.52
C ALA A 190 14.48 -12.23 13.47
N LEU A 191 14.63 -11.88 14.75
CA LEU A 191 14.85 -12.84 15.81
C LEU A 191 13.47 -13.33 16.26
N ASN A 192 13.19 -14.58 15.96
CA ASN A 192 11.98 -15.25 16.39
C ASN A 192 12.36 -16.52 17.12
N ASP A 193 12.68 -16.38 18.41
CA ASP A 193 12.91 -17.51 19.30
C ASP A 193 11.74 -17.67 20.29
N ARG A 194 11.81 -18.71 21.12
CA ARG A 194 10.74 -19.07 22.08
C ARG A 194 10.49 -18.01 23.16
N HIS A 195 11.38 -17.03 23.34
CA HIS A 195 11.32 -16.01 24.39
C HIS A 195 11.35 -14.58 23.85
N THR A 196 11.93 -14.36 22.67
CA THR A 196 12.13 -13.04 22.07
C THR A 196 11.59 -13.01 20.66
N ARG A 197 10.71 -12.03 20.45
CA ARG A 197 10.20 -11.65 19.15
C ARG A 197 10.66 -10.23 18.88
N ALA A 198 11.74 -10.10 18.13
CA ALA A 198 12.28 -8.81 17.72
C ALA A 198 12.61 -8.82 16.23
N ALA A 199 12.43 -7.69 15.57
CA ALA A 199 12.90 -7.50 14.21
C ALA A 199 13.70 -6.21 14.14
N TRP A 200 14.55 -6.10 13.13
CA TRP A 200 15.37 -4.92 12.88
C TRP A 200 15.26 -4.50 11.43
N MET A 201 15.50 -3.22 11.21
CA MET A 201 15.72 -2.67 9.89
C MET A 201 17.08 -2.00 9.79
N LEU A 202 17.63 -2.02 8.57
CA LEU A 202 18.67 -1.10 8.13
C LEU A 202 18.01 0.20 7.66
N PRO A 203 18.24 1.33 8.33
CA PRO A 203 17.77 2.63 7.84
C PRO A 203 18.41 2.97 6.49
N LEU A 204 17.65 3.59 5.57
CA LEU A 204 18.18 3.83 4.22
C LEU A 204 19.34 4.83 4.20
N GLN A 205 19.42 5.76 5.14
CA GLN A 205 20.61 6.62 5.24
C GLN A 205 21.89 5.83 5.51
N GLU A 206 21.81 4.70 6.20
CA GLU A 206 22.95 3.83 6.47
C GLU A 206 23.25 2.95 5.26
N ALA A 207 22.22 2.48 4.55
CA ALA A 207 22.40 1.84 3.24
C ALA A 207 23.12 2.76 2.24
N ALA A 208 22.81 4.06 2.23
CA ALA A 208 23.49 5.04 1.38
C ALA A 208 24.90 5.41 1.85
N ARG A 209 25.25 5.19 3.13
CA ARG A 209 26.66 5.28 3.56
C ARG A 209 27.46 4.10 3.03
N ALA A 210 26.87 2.90 3.02
CA ALA A 210 27.51 1.70 2.49
C ALA A 210 27.63 1.76 0.95
N TRP A 211 26.57 2.14 0.25
CA TRP A 211 26.54 2.29 -1.20
C TRP A 211 26.11 3.73 -1.59
N PRO A 212 27.08 4.66 -1.80
CA PRO A 212 26.83 6.09 -2.01
C PRO A 212 25.91 6.46 -3.17
N ASP A 213 25.81 5.61 -4.19
CA ASP A 213 24.95 5.83 -5.36
C ASP A 213 23.45 5.81 -5.01
N LEU A 214 23.06 5.35 -3.81
CA LEU A 214 21.69 5.48 -3.30
C LEU A 214 21.37 6.91 -2.82
N ALA A 215 22.38 7.70 -2.46
CA ALA A 215 22.21 8.99 -1.83
C ALA A 215 21.35 9.98 -2.65
N PRO A 216 21.49 10.08 -4.00
CA PRO A 216 20.60 10.91 -4.81
C PRO A 216 19.12 10.53 -4.69
N ALA A 217 18.80 9.23 -4.60
CA ALA A 217 17.42 8.76 -4.46
C ALA A 217 16.82 9.12 -3.10
N LEU A 218 17.64 9.16 -2.03
CA LEU A 218 17.23 9.62 -0.70
C LEU A 218 17.09 11.14 -0.61
N ASN A 219 17.97 11.85 -1.30
CA ASN A 219 18.00 13.31 -1.36
C ASN A 219 17.10 13.86 -2.48
N GLY A 220 16.37 13.01 -3.19
CA GLY A 220 15.37 13.38 -4.19
C GLY A 220 14.21 14.12 -3.53
N HIS A 221 14.42 15.42 -3.31
CA HIS A 221 13.42 16.39 -2.88
C HIS A 221 12.45 16.66 -4.04
N GLY A 222 11.62 15.68 -4.37
CA GLY A 222 10.26 16.06 -4.73
C GLY A 222 9.59 16.54 -3.43
N PRO A 223 8.88 17.68 -3.40
CA PRO A 223 7.96 17.93 -2.30
C PRO A 223 7.14 16.65 -2.10
N PRO A 224 6.74 16.29 -0.85
CA PRO A 224 5.67 15.30 -0.71
C PRO A 224 4.60 15.73 -1.71
N PRO A 225 4.05 14.81 -2.55
CA PRO A 225 2.88 15.18 -3.34
C PRO A 225 1.96 15.90 -2.36
N ALA A 226 1.57 17.14 -2.71
CA ALA A 226 0.67 17.92 -1.86
C ALA A 226 -0.37 16.94 -1.36
N ARG A 227 -0.54 16.88 -0.03
CA ARG A 227 -1.53 16.01 0.62
C ARG A 227 -2.72 15.99 -0.34
N PRO A 228 -3.14 14.83 -0.91
CA PRO A 228 -4.35 14.85 -1.71
C PRO A 228 -5.35 15.62 -0.86
N ALA A 229 -5.91 16.70 -1.45
CA ALA A 229 -6.80 17.57 -0.71
C ALA A 229 -7.72 16.63 0.08
N PRO A 230 -7.83 16.82 1.41
CA PRO A 230 -8.52 15.84 2.27
C PRO A 230 -9.77 15.46 1.52
N GLU A 231 -9.93 14.17 1.21
CA GLU A 231 -11.10 13.72 0.47
C GLU A 231 -12.30 14.40 1.12
N PRO A 232 -13.11 15.13 0.34
CA PRO A 232 -14.16 15.92 0.93
C PRO A 232 -14.94 15.02 1.88
N PRO A 233 -15.17 15.47 3.12
CA PRO A 233 -15.74 14.62 4.15
C PRO A 233 -17.01 13.96 3.58
N LEU A 234 -17.08 12.63 3.68
CA LEU A 234 -18.30 11.93 3.31
C LEU A 234 -19.47 12.55 4.07
N PRO A 235 -20.65 12.69 3.44
CA PRO A 235 -21.79 13.29 4.09
C PRO A 235 -22.12 12.50 5.36
N ASP A 236 -22.17 13.19 6.50
CA ASP A 236 -22.62 12.61 7.76
C ASP A 236 -24.12 12.25 7.70
N ASP A 237 -24.65 11.56 8.71
CA ASP A 237 -26.05 11.13 8.72
C ASP A 237 -27.03 12.29 8.47
N ARG A 238 -26.71 13.49 8.98
CA ARG A 238 -27.54 14.70 8.79
C ARG A 238 -27.54 15.14 7.32
N ALA A 239 -26.38 15.17 6.68
CA ALA A 239 -26.24 15.47 5.26
C ALA A 239 -26.91 14.39 4.39
N GLN A 240 -26.78 13.12 4.73
CA GLN A 240 -27.45 12.02 4.03
C GLN A 240 -28.99 12.12 4.12
N PHE A 241 -29.53 12.53 5.26
CA PHE A 241 -30.97 12.82 5.39
C PHE A 241 -31.39 14.03 4.54
N ALA A 242 -30.59 15.08 4.49
CA ALA A 242 -30.88 16.25 3.64
C ALA A 242 -30.89 15.88 2.15
N LEU A 243 -29.97 15.02 1.71
CA LEU A 243 -29.96 14.48 0.34
C LEU A 243 -31.18 13.62 0.07
N ALA A 244 -31.57 12.74 1.01
CA ALA A 244 -32.79 11.94 0.88
C ALA A 244 -34.05 12.80 0.75
N ASP A 245 -34.13 13.90 1.51
CA ASP A 245 -35.24 14.86 1.44
C ASP A 245 -35.26 15.61 0.10
N ALA A 246 -34.10 15.99 -0.44
CA ALA A 246 -34.00 16.62 -1.75
C ALA A 246 -34.40 15.67 -2.89
N LEU A 247 -33.98 14.40 -2.83
CA LEU A 247 -34.38 13.38 -3.79
C LEU A 247 -35.88 13.11 -3.75
N LEU A 248 -36.49 13.09 -2.56
CA LEU A 248 -37.93 12.91 -2.41
C LEU A 248 -38.75 14.05 -3.04
N GLY A 249 -38.16 15.23 -3.22
CA GLY A 249 -38.78 16.35 -3.94
C GLY A 249 -38.83 16.20 -5.46
N ILE A 250 -38.19 15.17 -6.03
CA ILE A 250 -38.24 14.86 -7.46
C ILE A 250 -39.51 14.05 -7.73
N ARG A 251 -40.38 14.55 -8.62
CA ARG A 251 -41.73 13.98 -8.86
C ARG A 251 -41.74 12.47 -9.11
N PRO A 252 -40.94 11.91 -10.03
CA PRO A 252 -40.84 10.44 -10.20
C PRO A 252 -40.46 9.68 -8.92
N VAL A 253 -39.59 10.25 -8.10
CA VAL A 253 -39.10 9.63 -6.85
C VAL A 253 -40.15 9.71 -5.74
N GLU A 254 -40.89 10.82 -5.66
CA GLU A 254 -42.03 10.99 -4.75
C GLU A 254 -43.11 9.94 -5.03
N GLU A 255 -43.42 9.73 -6.33
CA GLU A 255 -44.52 8.88 -6.78
C GLU A 255 -44.30 7.39 -6.50
N ASP A 256 -43.05 6.91 -6.58
CA ASP A 256 -42.71 5.49 -6.42
C ASP A 256 -41.86 5.16 -5.17
N GLY A 257 -41.56 6.17 -4.34
CA GLY A 257 -40.73 6.03 -3.15
C GLY A 257 -39.25 5.75 -3.45
N GLY A 258 -38.76 6.10 -4.65
CA GLY A 258 -37.39 5.88 -5.11
C GLY A 258 -37.15 4.52 -5.75
N ALA A 259 -38.19 3.82 -6.18
CA ALA A 259 -38.07 2.50 -6.79
C ALA A 259 -37.34 2.57 -8.15
N ALA A 260 -37.71 3.51 -9.02
CA ALA A 260 -37.04 3.75 -10.30
C ALA A 260 -35.60 4.21 -10.10
N LEU A 261 -35.38 5.13 -9.14
CA LEU A 261 -34.03 5.58 -8.77
C LEU A 261 -33.15 4.40 -8.33
N ARG A 262 -33.69 3.50 -7.49
CA ARG A 262 -33.01 2.28 -7.09
C ARG A 262 -32.67 1.40 -8.28
N GLN A 263 -33.56 1.23 -9.26
CA GLN A 263 -33.30 0.39 -10.43
C GLN A 263 -32.21 0.93 -11.34
N LEU A 264 -32.02 2.25 -11.40
CA LEU A 264 -30.96 2.87 -12.19
C LEU A 264 -29.56 2.74 -11.58
N LEU A 265 -29.47 2.39 -10.29
CA LEU A 265 -28.18 2.14 -9.65
C LEU A 265 -27.55 0.81 -10.12
N PRO A 266 -26.21 0.72 -10.20
CA PRO A 266 -25.48 -0.51 -10.44
C PRO A 266 -25.86 -1.63 -9.46
N ALA A 267 -25.85 -2.89 -9.94
CA ALA A 267 -26.20 -4.04 -9.11
C ALA A 267 -25.48 -4.10 -7.76
N PRO A 268 -24.16 -3.84 -7.64
CA PRO A 268 -23.46 -3.86 -6.35
C PRO A 268 -24.07 -2.91 -5.30
N LEU A 269 -24.45 -1.69 -5.72
CA LEU A 269 -25.11 -0.69 -4.88
C LEU A 269 -26.53 -1.15 -4.49
N ARG A 270 -27.31 -1.62 -5.47
CA ARG A 270 -28.71 -2.05 -5.23
C ARG A 270 -28.86 -3.14 -4.18
N HIS A 271 -27.89 -4.07 -4.09
CA HIS A 271 -27.94 -5.15 -3.10
C HIS A 271 -27.59 -4.68 -1.68
N GLY A 272 -26.85 -3.58 -1.53
CA GLY A 272 -26.50 -3.00 -0.22
C GLY A 272 -27.62 -2.17 0.42
N ILE A 273 -28.61 -1.75 -0.37
CA ILE A 273 -29.70 -0.89 0.09
C ILE A 273 -30.71 -1.68 0.93
N ARG A 274 -30.75 -1.36 2.23
CA ARG A 274 -31.75 -1.87 3.16
C ARG A 274 -33.16 -1.42 2.74
N SER A 275 -34.12 -2.32 2.86
CA SER A 275 -35.52 -2.03 2.55
C SER A 275 -36.21 -1.40 3.76
N HIS A 276 -36.98 -0.33 3.54
CA HIS A 276 -37.77 0.32 4.59
C HIS A 276 -39.11 0.86 4.02
N PRO A 277 -40.25 0.68 4.70
CA PRO A 277 -41.57 1.05 4.17
C PRO A 277 -41.83 2.57 4.07
N ARG A 278 -41.01 3.40 4.72
CA ARG A 278 -41.13 4.86 4.67
C ARG A 278 -40.22 5.44 3.57
N PRO A 279 -40.75 6.16 2.56
CA PRO A 279 -39.98 6.67 1.42
C PRO A 279 -38.72 7.46 1.82
N ARG A 280 -38.85 8.37 2.79
CA ARG A 280 -37.72 9.15 3.33
C ARG A 280 -36.58 8.28 3.87
N LEU A 281 -36.90 7.22 4.61
CA LEU A 281 -35.90 6.30 5.17
C LEU A 281 -35.37 5.32 4.11
N GLN A 282 -36.20 4.96 3.13
CA GLN A 282 -35.76 4.17 1.98
C GLN A 282 -34.72 4.92 1.14
N LEU A 283 -34.92 6.22 0.93
CA LEU A 283 -33.97 7.09 0.24
C LEU A 283 -32.72 7.35 1.09
N PHE A 284 -32.85 7.50 2.41
CA PHE A 284 -31.69 7.54 3.30
C PHE A 284 -30.81 6.30 3.15
N HIS A 285 -31.37 5.09 3.19
CA HIS A 285 -30.59 3.86 2.99
C HIS A 285 -30.01 3.74 1.58
N LEU A 286 -30.64 4.34 0.58
CA LEU A 286 -30.11 4.42 -0.78
C LEU A 286 -28.89 5.35 -0.82
N VAL A 287 -28.98 6.53 -0.24
CA VAL A 287 -27.87 7.50 -0.14
C VAL A 287 -26.74 6.90 0.68
N GLN A 288 -27.03 6.29 1.84
CA GLN A 288 -26.04 5.64 2.69
C GLN A 288 -25.30 4.52 1.93
N ALA A 289 -26.00 3.67 1.18
CA ALA A 289 -25.37 2.64 0.35
C ALA A 289 -24.49 3.23 -0.76
N CYS A 290 -24.83 4.40 -1.28
CA CYS A 290 -23.97 5.13 -2.21
C CYS A 290 -22.73 5.68 -1.50
N VAL A 291 -22.87 6.25 -0.29
CA VAL A 291 -21.74 6.76 0.51
C VAL A 291 -20.77 5.65 0.88
N ASP A 292 -21.29 4.47 1.21
CA ASP A 292 -20.53 3.28 1.55
C ASP A 292 -19.81 2.63 0.34
N HIS A 293 -19.97 3.18 -0.87
CA HIS A 293 -19.45 2.60 -2.11
C HIS A 293 -18.61 3.60 -2.91
N ARG A 294 -17.43 3.14 -3.37
CA ARG A 294 -16.42 3.97 -4.06
C ARG A 294 -16.98 4.80 -5.24
N ASP A 295 -17.84 4.20 -6.05
CA ASP A 295 -18.46 4.81 -7.24
C ASP A 295 -19.85 5.39 -6.96
N GLY A 296 -20.30 5.39 -5.70
CA GLY A 296 -21.69 5.64 -5.35
C GLY A 296 -22.16 7.06 -5.62
N ARG A 297 -21.31 8.07 -5.45
CA ARG A 297 -21.65 9.46 -5.83
C ARG A 297 -21.98 9.57 -7.31
N ARG A 298 -21.09 9.08 -8.17
CA ARG A 298 -21.25 9.10 -9.63
C ARG A 298 -22.50 8.33 -10.05
N ALA A 299 -22.66 7.12 -9.53
CA ALA A 299 -23.84 6.30 -9.79
C ALA A 299 -25.15 7.00 -9.39
N LEU A 300 -25.16 7.72 -8.26
CA LEU A 300 -26.33 8.47 -7.81
C LEU A 300 -26.60 9.68 -8.73
N VAL A 301 -25.58 10.45 -9.09
CA VAL A 301 -25.69 11.57 -10.02
C VAL A 301 -26.22 11.11 -11.38
N ASP A 302 -25.66 10.03 -11.93
CA ASP A 302 -26.07 9.46 -13.21
C ASP A 302 -27.51 8.95 -13.16
N ALA A 303 -27.89 8.25 -12.08
CA ALA A 303 -29.26 7.77 -11.89
C ALA A 303 -30.26 8.93 -11.77
N VAL A 304 -29.91 10.00 -11.04
CA VAL A 304 -30.77 11.19 -10.91
C VAL A 304 -30.92 11.92 -12.25
N ARG A 305 -29.86 12.02 -13.05
CA ARG A 305 -29.92 12.60 -14.41
C ARG A 305 -30.79 11.76 -15.33
N LEU A 306 -30.61 10.43 -15.32
CA LEU A 306 -31.40 9.50 -16.14
C LEU A 306 -32.89 9.48 -15.81
N LEU A 307 -33.28 9.83 -14.58
CA LEU A 307 -34.70 9.89 -14.19
C LEU A 307 -35.42 11.07 -14.82
N ASP A 308 -34.74 12.22 -14.92
CA ASP A 308 -35.33 13.49 -15.32
C ASP A 308 -34.22 14.47 -15.72
N ASP A 309 -34.10 14.71 -17.03
CA ASP A 309 -33.09 15.57 -17.62
C ASP A 309 -33.41 17.05 -17.36
N GLY A 310 -33.10 17.50 -16.14
CA GLY A 310 -32.95 18.92 -15.82
C GLY A 310 -34.21 19.63 -15.34
N SER A 311 -35.12 18.97 -14.61
CA SER A 311 -36.14 19.71 -13.85
C SER A 311 -35.53 20.57 -12.74
N ARG A 312 -36.30 21.56 -12.24
CA ARG A 312 -35.87 22.42 -11.13
C ARG A 312 -35.56 21.62 -9.85
N PRO A 313 -36.38 20.62 -9.44
CA PRO A 313 -36.06 19.75 -8.31
C PRO A 313 -34.77 18.95 -8.52
N VAL A 314 -34.53 18.39 -9.72
CA VAL A 314 -33.29 17.67 -10.03
C VAL A 314 -32.07 18.58 -9.92
N ARG A 315 -32.12 19.79 -10.50
CA ARG A 315 -31.01 20.76 -10.36
C ARG A 315 -30.73 21.13 -8.91
N ALA A 316 -31.79 21.30 -8.10
CA ALA A 316 -31.63 21.60 -6.68
C ALA A 316 -31.02 20.42 -5.90
N ALA A 317 -31.46 19.19 -6.18
CA ALA A 317 -30.89 17.99 -5.57
C ALA A 317 -29.43 17.77 -5.96
N LEU A 318 -29.07 17.97 -7.24
CA LEU A 318 -27.68 17.88 -7.71
C LEU A 318 -26.81 18.99 -7.12
N ALA A 319 -27.31 20.22 -7.00
CA ALA A 319 -26.58 21.31 -6.35
C ALA A 319 -26.34 21.03 -4.85
N LEU A 320 -27.33 20.47 -4.16
CA LEU A 320 -27.17 20.07 -2.76
C LEU A 320 -26.21 18.87 -2.62
N LEU A 321 -26.23 17.94 -3.58
CA LEU A 321 -25.26 16.86 -3.66
C LEU A 321 -23.84 17.40 -3.85
N ASP A 322 -23.65 18.39 -4.72
CA ASP A 322 -22.34 19.04 -4.89
C ASP A 322 -21.89 19.82 -3.66
N GLU A 323 -22.82 20.41 -2.89
CA GLU A 323 -22.53 21.12 -1.64
C GLU A 323 -22.15 20.15 -0.51
N LEU A 324 -22.93 19.09 -0.31
CA LEU A 324 -22.81 18.17 0.83
C LEU A 324 -21.88 16.99 0.56
N TRP A 325 -21.65 16.65 -0.70
CA TRP A 325 -20.82 15.53 -1.15
C TRP A 325 -20.10 15.88 -2.46
N PRO A 326 -19.14 16.83 -2.43
CA PRO A 326 -18.49 17.32 -3.64
C PRO A 326 -17.64 16.25 -4.33
N ALA A 327 -17.50 16.37 -5.66
CA ALA A 327 -16.69 15.45 -6.46
C ALA A 327 -15.19 15.54 -6.13
N VAL A 328 -14.48 14.41 -6.21
CA VAL A 328 -13.01 14.40 -6.13
C VAL A 328 -12.43 14.89 -7.46
N PRO A 329 -11.57 15.93 -7.48
CA PRO A 329 -10.95 16.42 -8.71
C PRO A 329 -10.15 15.32 -9.42
N GLY A 330 -10.57 14.91 -10.61
CA GLY A 330 -9.91 13.88 -11.44
C GLY A 330 -10.64 12.54 -11.56
N GLY A 331 -11.79 12.35 -10.88
CA GLY A 331 -12.59 11.12 -10.95
C GLY A 331 -13.61 11.03 -12.10
N ASP A 332 -13.90 12.15 -12.78
CA ASP A 332 -15.00 12.24 -13.76
C ASP A 332 -14.55 12.15 -15.23
N ALA A 333 -13.30 11.73 -15.49
CA ALA A 333 -12.80 11.48 -16.84
C ALA A 333 -12.34 10.02 -16.99
N ARG A 334 -13.30 9.09 -17.06
CA ARG A 334 -13.17 7.79 -17.74
C ARG A 334 -14.51 7.35 -18.29
#